data_AF-D0UTB2-F1
#
_entry.id   AF-D0UTB2-F1
#
_cell.length_a   1.000
_cell.length_b   1.000
_cell.length_c   1.000
_cell.angle_alpha   90.00
_cell.angle_beta   90.00
_cell.angle_gamma   90.00
#
_symmetry.space_group_name_H-M   'P 1'
#
loop_
_entity.id
_entity.type
_entity.pdbx_description
1 polymer ?
#
loop_
_entity_poly.entity_id
_entity_poly.type
_entity_poly.pdbx_seq_one_letter_code
_entity_poly.pdbx_strand_id
1 'polypeptide(L)'
;EICEELEKTSRCMINEKGLEAGLAFPTGCSLNHCAAHYTPNAGDKTVLGYDDVMKVDFGVHVNGRIIDCAFTMTFNDKYDKLLESVREATNTGIKESGIDVRLCDIGEAIQEVMESYEVEIDGKTFPVKAIRNLNGHSISPYRIHAGKTVPIVKGGEAVRMEENEIYAIETFGSTGKGY
;
A
#
# COMPACT_ATOMS: atom_id res chain seq x y z
N GLU A 1 -11.94 0.53 -18.12
CA GLU A 1 -10.81 -0.10 -18.85
C GLU A 1 -9.78 -0.75 -17.92
N ILE A 2 -8.86 -0.01 -17.28
CA ILE A 2 -7.75 -0.62 -16.49
C ILE A 2 -8.26 -1.58 -15.40
N CYS A 3 -9.13 -1.10 -14.52
CA CYS A 3 -9.67 -1.91 -13.42
C CYS A 3 -10.48 -3.10 -13.95
N GLU A 4 -11.31 -2.89 -14.97
CA GLU A 4 -12.14 -3.97 -15.54
C GLU A 4 -11.29 -5.11 -16.13
N GLU A 5 -10.21 -4.80 -16.86
CA GLU A 5 -9.33 -5.83 -17.43
C GLU A 5 -8.50 -6.54 -16.35
N LEU A 6 -8.01 -5.80 -15.34
CA LEU A 6 -7.30 -6.37 -14.19
C LEU A 6 -8.21 -7.32 -13.42
N GLU A 7 -9.44 -6.90 -13.11
CA GLU A 7 -10.37 -7.72 -12.34
C GLU A 7 -10.88 -8.92 -13.14
N LYS A 8 -11.12 -8.76 -14.44
CA LYS A 8 -11.47 -9.88 -15.34
C LYS A 8 -10.38 -10.95 -15.34
N THR A 9 -9.12 -10.52 -15.44
CA THR A 9 -7.97 -11.44 -15.37
C THR A 9 -7.87 -12.08 -13.99
N SER A 10 -8.03 -11.29 -12.92
CA SER A 10 -7.96 -11.78 -11.54
C SER A 10 -9.04 -12.82 -11.24
N ARG A 11 -10.29 -12.58 -11.66
CA ARG A 11 -11.41 -13.55 -11.53
C ARG A 11 -11.12 -14.86 -12.26
N CYS A 12 -10.53 -14.79 -13.46
CA CYS A 12 -10.12 -15.96 -14.22
C CYS A 12 -9.03 -16.75 -13.49
N MET A 13 -7.95 -16.08 -13.09
CA MET A 13 -6.78 -16.71 -12.47
C MET A 13 -7.08 -17.29 -11.07
N ILE A 14 -7.97 -16.66 -10.31
CA ILE A 14 -8.36 -17.15 -8.97
C ILE A 14 -9.41 -18.27 -9.04
N ASN A 15 -9.96 -18.57 -10.22
CA ASN A 15 -11.13 -19.43 -10.41
C ASN A 15 -12.29 -19.00 -9.51
N GLU A 16 -12.78 -17.78 -9.71
CA GLU A 16 -13.83 -17.17 -8.88
C GLU A 16 -15.02 -18.13 -8.65
N LYS A 17 -15.37 -18.34 -7.38
CA LYS A 17 -16.40 -19.27 -6.94
C LYS A 17 -17.09 -18.75 -5.66
N GLY A 18 -18.00 -17.78 -5.85
CA GLY A 18 -18.76 -17.21 -4.74
C GLY A 18 -17.83 -16.70 -3.62
N LEU A 19 -18.04 -17.16 -2.39
CA LEU A 19 -17.17 -16.81 -1.26
C LEU A 19 -15.98 -17.76 -1.08
N GLU A 20 -15.90 -18.87 -1.81
CA GLU A 20 -14.78 -19.81 -1.70
C GLU A 20 -13.51 -19.27 -2.35
N ALA A 21 -13.62 -18.51 -3.45
CA ALA A 21 -12.49 -17.88 -4.13
C ALA A 21 -12.97 -16.65 -4.89
N GLY A 22 -12.21 -15.55 -4.86
CA GLY A 22 -12.63 -14.31 -5.52
C GLY A 22 -11.71 -13.13 -5.25
N LEU A 23 -12.18 -11.94 -5.61
CA LEU A 23 -11.50 -10.68 -5.30
C LEU A 23 -11.79 -10.29 -3.84
N ALA A 24 -10.76 -9.96 -3.08
CA ALA A 24 -10.89 -9.62 -1.66
C ALA A 24 -11.42 -8.20 -1.44
N PHE A 25 -11.03 -7.27 -2.32
CA PHE A 25 -11.44 -5.88 -2.30
C PHE A 25 -11.29 -5.28 -3.72
N PRO A 26 -11.92 -4.11 -4.00
CA PRO A 26 -11.86 -3.49 -5.32
C PRO A 26 -10.45 -3.12 -5.77
N THR A 27 -10.24 -3.02 -7.08
CA THR A 27 -8.96 -2.55 -7.63
C THR A 27 -8.78 -1.06 -7.37
N GLY A 28 -7.92 -0.70 -6.42
CA GLY A 28 -7.42 0.64 -6.23
C GLY A 28 -6.51 1.06 -7.39
N CYS A 29 -6.76 2.25 -7.93
CA CYS A 29 -5.95 2.87 -8.98
C CYS A 29 -5.74 4.36 -8.69
N SER A 30 -5.44 4.68 -7.42
CA SER A 30 -5.39 6.06 -6.92
C SER A 30 -4.30 6.86 -7.63
N LEU A 31 -4.64 8.06 -8.10
CA LEU A 31 -3.74 8.89 -8.91
C LEU A 31 -3.14 10.05 -8.10
N ASN A 32 -1.86 10.31 -8.33
CA ASN A 32 -1.15 11.50 -7.86
C ASN A 32 -1.27 11.68 -6.33
N HIS A 33 -1.84 12.81 -5.91
CA HIS A 33 -2.01 13.18 -4.50
C HIS A 33 -3.02 12.29 -3.75
N CYS A 34 -3.88 11.54 -4.44
CA CYS A 34 -4.76 10.56 -3.81
C CYS A 34 -3.95 9.28 -3.55
N ALA A 35 -3.72 8.95 -2.28
CA ALA A 35 -2.85 7.85 -1.88
C ALA A 35 -3.51 6.46 -2.04
N ALA A 36 -4.76 6.33 -1.61
CA ALA A 36 -5.47 5.05 -1.52
C ALA A 36 -6.99 5.22 -1.71
N HIS A 37 -7.68 4.09 -1.84
CA HIS A 37 -9.15 3.95 -1.87
C HIS A 37 -9.90 4.64 -3.01
N TYR A 38 -9.22 5.06 -4.07
CA TYR A 38 -9.89 5.45 -5.32
C TYR A 38 -9.95 4.27 -6.30
N THR A 39 -11.16 4.00 -6.77
CA THR A 39 -11.47 3.15 -7.93
C THR A 39 -12.59 3.85 -8.71
N PRO A 40 -12.61 3.83 -10.06
CA PRO A 40 -13.59 4.57 -10.84
C PRO A 40 -15.01 4.00 -10.65
N ASN A 41 -15.98 4.90 -10.48
CA ASN A 41 -17.40 4.56 -10.55
C ASN A 41 -17.88 4.58 -12.01
N ALA A 42 -19.09 4.06 -12.26
CA ALA A 42 -19.72 4.15 -13.57
C ALA A 42 -19.82 5.62 -14.04
N GLY A 43 -19.34 5.88 -15.26
CA GLY A 43 -19.32 7.21 -15.86
C GLY A 43 -18.09 8.05 -15.52
N ASP A 44 -17.15 7.53 -14.74
CA ASP A 44 -15.83 8.14 -14.57
C ASP A 44 -15.11 8.20 -15.93
N LYS A 45 -14.61 9.38 -16.28
CA LYS A 45 -13.92 9.66 -17.56
C LYS A 45 -12.44 9.96 -17.35
N THR A 46 -11.90 9.69 -16.17
CA THR A 46 -10.49 9.89 -15.85
C THR A 46 -9.63 9.03 -16.78
N VAL A 47 -8.65 9.65 -17.41
CA VAL A 47 -7.67 8.98 -18.29
C VAL A 47 -6.31 9.09 -17.65
N LEU A 48 -5.60 7.96 -17.55
CA LEU A 48 -4.24 7.90 -17.03
C LEU A 48 -3.29 8.68 -17.94
N GLY A 49 -2.63 9.70 -17.38
CA GLY A 49 -1.64 10.52 -18.06
C GLY A 49 -0.21 9.99 -17.94
N TYR A 50 0.69 10.52 -18.77
CA TYR A 50 2.13 10.15 -18.76
C TYR A 50 2.82 10.53 -17.44
N ASP A 51 2.47 11.68 -16.86
CA ASP A 51 3.05 12.19 -15.61
C ASP A 51 2.32 11.70 -14.36
N ASP A 52 1.34 10.79 -14.49
CA ASP A 52 0.59 10.29 -13.34
C ASP A 52 1.41 9.27 -12.52
N VAL A 53 1.23 9.35 -11.20
CA VAL A 53 1.71 8.35 -10.25
C VAL A 53 0.51 7.54 -9.77
N MET A 54 0.32 6.35 -10.36
CA MET A 54 -0.81 5.47 -10.06
C MET A 54 -0.43 4.38 -9.07
N LYS A 55 -1.17 4.25 -7.97
CA LYS A 55 -1.02 3.12 -7.05
C LYS A 55 -2.02 2.06 -7.46
N VAL A 56 -1.53 0.90 -7.89
CA VAL A 56 -2.33 -0.28 -8.21
C VAL A 56 -2.33 -1.18 -7.00
N ASP A 57 -3.51 -1.33 -6.41
CA ASP A 57 -3.71 -2.03 -5.14
C ASP A 57 -4.94 -2.93 -5.28
N PHE A 58 -4.76 -4.24 -5.20
CA PHE A 58 -5.84 -5.19 -5.40
C PHE A 58 -5.60 -6.46 -4.59
N GLY A 59 -6.69 -7.11 -4.21
CA GLY A 59 -6.63 -8.30 -3.39
C GLY A 59 -7.40 -9.47 -3.98
N VAL A 60 -6.91 -10.67 -3.67
CA VAL A 60 -7.58 -11.94 -3.97
C VAL A 60 -7.71 -12.76 -2.70
N HIS A 61 -8.62 -13.73 -2.68
CA HIS A 61 -8.71 -14.67 -1.58
C HIS A 61 -9.08 -16.08 -2.03
N VAL A 62 -8.71 -17.06 -1.20
CA VAL A 62 -9.24 -18.43 -1.22
C VAL A 62 -9.67 -18.77 0.20
N ASN A 63 -10.93 -19.16 0.39
CA ASN A 63 -11.56 -19.46 1.68
C ASN A 63 -11.33 -18.35 2.72
N GLY A 64 -11.44 -17.09 2.28
CA GLY A 64 -11.22 -15.90 3.09
C GLY A 64 -9.77 -15.62 3.47
N ARG A 65 -8.79 -16.42 3.01
CA ARG A 65 -7.36 -16.12 3.16
C ARG A 65 -6.98 -15.08 2.12
N ILE A 66 -6.91 -13.83 2.56
CA ILE A 66 -6.71 -12.67 1.70
C ILE A 66 -5.21 -12.46 1.44
N ILE A 67 -4.87 -12.17 0.18
CA ILE A 67 -3.64 -11.49 -0.19
C ILE A 67 -3.99 -10.04 -0.46
N ASP A 68 -3.29 -9.15 0.23
CA ASP A 68 -3.30 -7.71 0.06
C ASP A 68 -1.89 -7.31 -0.40
N CYS A 69 -1.79 -6.74 -1.59
CA CYS A 69 -0.52 -6.39 -2.20
C CYS A 69 -0.71 -5.29 -3.23
N ALA A 70 0.18 -4.30 -3.18
CA ALA A 70 0.13 -3.12 -4.03
C ALA A 70 1.49 -2.80 -4.64
N PHE A 71 1.46 -2.05 -5.74
CA PHE A 71 2.64 -1.44 -6.34
C PHE A 71 2.30 -0.08 -6.96
N THR A 72 3.32 0.72 -7.23
CA THR A 72 3.15 2.01 -7.93
C THR A 72 3.60 1.88 -9.38
N MET A 73 2.81 2.40 -10.31
CA MET A 73 3.12 2.50 -11.72
C MET A 73 3.33 3.97 -12.11
N THR A 74 4.43 4.23 -12.80
CA THR A 74 4.80 5.52 -13.38
C THR A 74 5.32 5.29 -14.80
N PHE A 75 5.18 6.30 -15.67
CA PHE A 75 5.79 6.29 -17.01
C PHE A 75 6.94 7.28 -17.15
N ASN A 76 7.04 8.23 -16.21
CA ASN A 76 8.09 9.23 -16.17
C ASN A 76 9.08 8.91 -15.05
N ASP A 77 10.34 8.70 -15.41
CA ASP A 77 11.44 8.34 -14.52
C ASP A 77 11.74 9.41 -13.44
N LYS A 78 11.18 10.62 -13.57
CA LYS A 78 11.29 11.68 -12.54
C LYS A 78 10.78 11.25 -11.15
N TYR A 79 9.98 10.18 -11.09
CA TYR A 79 9.45 9.63 -9.84
C TYR A 79 10.24 8.43 -9.30
N ASP A 80 11.26 7.93 -10.01
CA ASP A 80 11.93 6.67 -9.66
C ASP A 80 12.49 6.67 -8.24
N LYS A 81 13.14 7.76 -7.84
CA LYS A 81 13.70 7.91 -6.49
C LYS A 81 12.61 7.98 -5.40
N LEU A 82 11.41 8.48 -5.74
CA LEU A 82 10.26 8.43 -4.83
C LEU A 82 9.77 6.97 -4.70
N LEU A 83 9.65 6.24 -5.80
CA LEU A 83 9.26 4.82 -5.78
C LEU A 83 10.28 3.97 -5.02
N GLU A 84 11.57 4.24 -5.20
CA GLU A 84 12.67 3.61 -4.48
C GLU A 84 12.54 3.83 -2.97
N SER A 85 12.34 5.09 -2.53
CA SER A 85 12.21 5.40 -1.10
C SER A 85 11.08 4.64 -0.41
N VAL A 86 9.90 4.55 -1.06
CA VAL A 86 8.74 3.85 -0.50
C VAL A 86 8.94 2.34 -0.56
N ARG A 87 9.58 1.82 -1.61
CA ARG A 87 9.90 0.38 -1.72
C ARG A 87 10.87 -0.05 -0.63
N GLU A 88 11.92 0.73 -0.38
CA GLU A 88 12.88 0.44 0.70
C GLU A 88 12.24 0.57 2.08
N ALA A 89 11.39 1.56 2.29
CA ALA A 89 10.63 1.71 3.52
C ALA A 89 9.71 0.51 3.77
N THR A 90 8.96 0.05 2.76
CA THR A 90 8.14 -1.18 2.86
C THR A 90 8.99 -2.42 3.15
N ASN A 91 10.11 -2.60 2.43
CA ASN A 91 11.01 -3.74 2.67
C ASN A 91 11.64 -3.70 4.07
N THR A 92 11.91 -2.51 4.60
CA THR A 92 12.34 -2.31 5.98
C THR A 92 11.24 -2.74 6.94
N GLY A 93 10.01 -2.29 6.73
CA GLY A 93 8.86 -2.74 7.53
C GLY A 93 8.70 -4.26 7.54
N ILE A 94 8.86 -4.92 6.38
CA ILE A 94 8.79 -6.38 6.25
C ILE A 94 9.93 -7.04 7.04
N LYS A 95 11.16 -6.54 6.89
CA LYS A 95 12.35 -7.08 7.57
C LYS A 95 12.27 -6.94 9.09
N GLU A 96 11.76 -5.81 9.57
CA GLU A 96 11.64 -5.52 11.00
C GLU A 96 10.41 -6.21 11.63
N SER A 97 9.48 -6.72 10.81
CA SER A 97 8.31 -7.46 11.31
C SER A 97 8.70 -8.85 11.84
N GLY A 98 8.08 -9.26 12.93
CA GLY A 98 8.30 -10.57 13.53
C GLY A 98 7.52 -10.79 14.82
N ILE A 99 7.42 -12.04 15.26
CA ILE A 99 6.79 -12.39 16.54
C ILE A 99 7.47 -11.61 17.67
N ASP A 100 6.67 -11.10 18.60
CA ASP A 100 7.08 -10.27 19.74
C ASP A 100 7.61 -8.87 19.40
N VAL A 101 7.71 -8.50 18.12
CA VAL A 101 8.09 -7.15 17.70
C VAL A 101 6.97 -6.17 18.01
N ARG A 102 7.32 -5.01 18.56
CA ARG A 102 6.37 -3.92 18.82
C ARG A 102 6.07 -3.17 17.53
N LEU A 103 4.78 -2.94 17.25
CA LEU A 103 4.31 -2.25 16.05
C LEU A 103 4.90 -0.83 15.93
N CYS A 104 5.08 -0.11 17.05
CA CYS A 104 5.72 1.20 17.06
C CYS A 104 7.18 1.19 16.57
N ASP A 105 7.93 0.11 16.82
CA ASP A 105 9.34 0.00 16.42
C ASP A 105 9.45 -0.18 14.90
N ILE A 106 8.52 -0.94 14.32
CA ILE A 106 8.39 -1.10 12.86
C ILE A 106 8.10 0.27 12.22
N GLY A 107 7.16 1.04 12.79
CA GLY A 107 6.84 2.37 12.28
C GLY A 107 7.98 3.37 12.39
N GLU A 108 8.81 3.28 13.44
CA GLU A 108 10.01 4.10 13.58
C GLU A 108 11.06 3.75 12.52
N ALA A 109 11.33 2.46 12.30
CA ALA A 109 12.30 2.00 11.29
C ALA A 109 11.85 2.35 9.86
N ILE A 110 10.56 2.17 9.55
CA ILE A 110 9.96 2.59 8.26
C ILE A 110 10.18 4.08 8.04
N GLN A 111 9.90 4.90 9.06
CA GLN A 111 10.03 6.36 8.95
C GLN A 111 11.48 6.78 8.76
N GLU A 112 12.41 6.18 9.50
CA GLU A 112 13.84 6.48 9.38
C GLU A 112 14.33 6.27 7.95
N VAL A 113 14.02 5.12 7.35
CA VAL A 113 14.41 4.81 5.97
C VAL A 113 13.68 5.69 4.98
N MET A 114 12.38 5.91 5.12
CA MET A 114 11.64 6.73 4.15
C MET A 114 12.09 8.19 4.16
N GLU A 115 12.31 8.76 5.35
CA GLU A 115 12.68 10.17 5.53
C GLU A 115 14.18 10.43 5.34
N SER A 116 15.00 9.39 5.11
CA SER A 116 16.39 9.55 4.66
C SER A 116 16.50 9.93 3.17
N TYR A 117 15.40 9.86 2.42
CA TYR A 117 15.36 10.20 1.00
C TYR A 117 14.95 11.65 0.74
N GLU A 118 15.61 12.24 -0.25
CA GLU A 118 15.18 13.47 -0.92
C GLU A 118 15.03 13.21 -2.42
N VAL A 119 14.02 13.82 -3.06
CA VAL A 119 13.72 13.66 -4.48
C VAL A 119 13.62 15.03 -5.16
N GLU A 120 14.06 15.12 -6.41
CA GLU A 120 13.86 16.31 -7.25
C GLU A 120 12.78 16.02 -8.29
N ILE A 121 11.71 16.80 -8.29
CA ILE A 121 10.60 16.67 -9.25
C ILE A 121 10.32 18.07 -9.80
N ASP A 122 10.39 18.22 -11.12
CA ASP A 122 10.15 19.47 -11.84
C ASP A 122 10.99 20.66 -11.30
N GLY A 123 12.27 20.41 -11.01
CA GLY A 123 13.23 21.41 -10.52
C GLY A 123 13.04 21.81 -9.05
N LYS A 124 12.25 21.06 -8.28
CA LYS A 124 12.04 21.27 -6.85
C LYS A 124 12.45 20.05 -6.05
N THR A 125 13.25 20.26 -5.01
CA THR A 125 13.66 19.22 -4.07
C THR A 125 12.63 19.08 -2.94
N PHE A 126 12.25 17.84 -2.64
CA PHE A 126 11.34 17.50 -1.56
C PHE A 126 11.98 16.44 -0.65
N PRO A 127 11.95 16.61 0.68
CA PRO A 127 12.11 15.47 1.57
C PRO A 127 10.88 14.56 1.41
N VAL A 128 11.11 13.24 1.31
CA VAL A 128 10.00 12.28 1.30
C VAL A 128 9.43 12.19 2.71
N LYS A 129 8.11 12.18 2.84
CA LYS A 129 7.41 12.08 4.12
C LYS A 129 6.47 10.90 4.14
N ALA A 130 6.49 10.15 5.23
CA ALA A 130 5.48 9.14 5.50
C ALA A 130 4.08 9.80 5.66
N ILE A 131 3.04 9.19 5.08
CA ILE A 131 1.65 9.61 5.29
C ILE A 131 1.18 9.11 6.66
N ARG A 132 1.31 9.94 7.69
CA ARG A 132 1.24 9.53 9.11
C ARG A 132 -0.10 8.96 9.59
N ASN A 133 -1.17 9.13 8.83
CA ASN A 133 -2.53 8.62 9.09
C ASN A 133 -2.91 7.43 8.20
N LEU A 134 -1.97 6.89 7.40
CA LEU A 134 -2.09 5.61 6.73
C LEU A 134 -1.16 4.60 7.39
N ASN A 135 -1.57 3.33 7.39
CA ASN A 135 -0.95 2.28 8.19
C ASN A 135 -1.15 0.94 7.47
N GLY A 136 -0.22 0.00 7.68
CA GLY A 136 -0.52 -1.40 7.43
C GLY A 136 -1.47 -1.96 8.48
N HIS A 137 -1.83 -3.24 8.36
CA HIS A 137 -2.84 -3.84 9.23
C HIS A 137 -2.74 -5.36 9.34
N SER A 138 -3.21 -5.90 10.46
CA SER A 138 -3.49 -7.33 10.58
C SER A 138 -4.64 -7.77 9.66
N ILE A 139 -4.59 -9.00 9.15
CA ILE A 139 -5.58 -9.65 8.28
C ILE A 139 -6.11 -10.91 8.98
N SER A 140 -7.40 -11.19 8.81
CA SER A 140 -8.06 -12.41 9.28
C SER A 140 -8.97 -12.99 8.19
N PRO A 141 -9.44 -14.24 8.32
CA PRO A 141 -10.35 -14.83 7.35
C PRO A 141 -11.56 -13.93 7.06
N TYR A 142 -11.73 -13.55 5.79
CA TYR A 142 -12.78 -12.63 5.31
C TYR A 142 -12.80 -11.23 5.96
N ARG A 143 -11.70 -10.83 6.59
CA ARG A 143 -11.59 -9.54 7.29
C ARG A 143 -10.25 -8.90 6.96
N ILE A 144 -10.29 -7.94 6.02
CA ILE A 144 -9.12 -7.20 5.55
C ILE A 144 -8.41 -6.48 6.70
N HIS A 145 -9.15 -5.73 7.53
CA HIS A 145 -8.61 -5.07 8.73
C HIS A 145 -9.05 -5.80 10.00
N ALA A 146 -8.17 -6.62 10.57
CA ALA A 146 -8.47 -7.51 11.70
C ALA A 146 -8.38 -6.86 13.09
N GLY A 147 -7.81 -5.65 13.20
CA GLY A 147 -7.88 -4.82 14.42
C GLY A 147 -6.56 -4.20 14.85
N LYS A 148 -5.41 -4.81 14.53
CA LYS A 148 -4.09 -4.21 14.74
C LYS A 148 -3.67 -3.38 13.53
N THR A 149 -3.06 -2.22 13.79
CA THR A 149 -2.51 -1.31 12.76
C THR A 149 -1.00 -1.26 12.88
N VAL A 150 -0.30 -1.36 11.74
CA VAL A 150 1.15 -1.24 11.65
C VAL A 150 1.47 0.21 11.28
N PRO A 151 1.96 1.04 12.23
CA PRO A 151 2.28 2.42 11.93
C PRO A 151 3.45 2.51 10.94
N ILE A 152 3.53 3.62 10.21
CA ILE A 152 4.65 3.95 9.30
C ILE A 152 5.43 5.19 9.77
N VAL A 153 5.14 5.62 11.01
CA VAL A 153 5.80 6.71 11.74
C VAL A 153 6.02 6.29 13.18
N LYS A 154 7.01 6.89 13.83
CA LYS A 154 7.27 6.70 15.26
C LYS A 154 6.13 7.22 16.12
N GLY A 155 6.05 6.72 17.36
CA GLY A 155 5.09 7.19 18.39
C GLY A 155 3.76 6.43 18.44
N GLY A 156 3.64 5.32 17.71
CA GLY A 156 2.50 4.41 17.80
C GLY A 156 2.46 3.59 19.09
N GLU A 157 1.46 2.72 19.21
CA GLU A 157 1.31 1.84 20.38
C GLU A 157 2.38 0.74 20.41
N ALA A 158 2.80 0.36 21.62
CA ALA A 158 3.76 -0.72 21.86
C ALA A 158 3.12 -2.13 21.83
N VAL A 159 1.99 -2.28 21.12
CA VAL A 159 1.34 -3.58 20.85
C VAL A 159 2.31 -4.45 20.07
N ARG A 160 2.32 -5.76 20.35
CA ARG A 160 3.21 -6.72 19.68
C ARG A 160 2.50 -7.51 18.59
N MET A 161 3.26 -7.88 17.57
CA MET A 161 2.87 -8.95 16.65
C MET A 161 2.93 -10.29 17.39
N GLU A 162 1.93 -11.14 17.14
CA GLU A 162 1.78 -12.44 17.76
C GLU A 162 1.97 -13.57 16.73
N GLU A 163 2.32 -14.76 17.21
CA GLU A 163 2.47 -15.95 16.37
C GLU A 163 1.19 -16.22 15.57
N ASN A 164 1.34 -16.60 14.30
CA ASN A 164 0.26 -16.93 13.36
C ASN A 164 -0.65 -15.77 12.92
N GLU A 165 -0.34 -14.53 13.29
CA GLU A 165 -0.99 -13.37 12.69
C GLU A 165 -0.50 -13.14 11.25
N ILE A 166 -1.40 -12.62 10.41
CA ILE A 166 -1.09 -12.21 9.03
C ILE A 166 -1.18 -10.70 8.97
N TYR A 167 -0.27 -10.05 8.26
CA TYR A 167 -0.22 -8.60 8.13
C TYR A 167 -0.06 -8.18 6.67
N ALA A 168 -0.74 -7.10 6.28
CA ALA A 168 -0.34 -6.24 5.18
C ALA A 168 0.70 -5.25 5.71
N ILE A 169 1.89 -5.26 5.13
CA ILE A 169 2.94 -4.28 5.39
C ILE A 169 2.99 -3.34 4.20
N GLU A 170 2.44 -2.15 4.37
CA GLU A 170 2.30 -1.13 3.34
C GLU A 170 2.83 0.20 3.86
N THR A 171 3.47 0.98 2.98
CA THR A 171 3.99 2.29 3.32
C THR A 171 3.66 3.29 2.22
N PHE A 172 3.53 4.55 2.62
CA PHE A 172 3.08 5.62 1.73
C PHE A 172 3.98 6.83 1.89
N GLY A 173 4.75 7.13 0.86
CA GLY A 173 5.58 8.34 0.77
C GLY A 173 4.85 9.46 0.03
N SER A 174 5.03 10.69 0.50
CA SER A 174 4.43 11.89 -0.08
C SER A 174 5.43 13.04 -0.13
N THR A 175 5.38 13.83 -1.20
CA THR A 175 6.05 15.13 -1.31
C THR A 175 5.20 16.28 -0.72
N GLY A 176 3.99 15.97 -0.25
CA GLY A 176 3.05 16.93 0.32
C GLY A 176 3.17 17.09 1.84
N LYS A 177 2.02 17.08 2.52
CA LYS A 177 1.93 17.25 3.99
C LYS A 177 2.18 15.96 4.79
N GLY A 178 2.27 14.81 4.13
CA GLY A 178 2.35 13.50 4.79
C GLY A 178 1.13 13.23 5.68
N TYR A 179 -0.07 13.54 5.18
CA TYR A 179 -1.37 13.34 5.85
C TYR A 179 -2.49 13.23 4.82
#